data_AF-A0A7W1SLX0-F1
#
_entry.id   AF-A0A7W1SLX0-F1
#
_cell.length_a   1.000
_cell.length_b   1.000
_cell.length_c   1.000
_cell.angle_alpha   90.00
_cell.angle_beta   90.00
_cell.angle_gamma   90.00
#
_symmetry.space_group_name_H-M   'P 1'
#
loop_
_entity.id
_entity.type
_entity.pdbx_description
1 polymer ?
#
loop_
_entity_poly.entity_id
_entity_poly.type
_entity_poly.pdbx_seq_one_letter_code
_entity_poly.pdbx_strand_id
1 'polypeptide(L)'
;MRRILGRGRPATSCPLRPAVAEPDRFSFPSGHATASMAVALSYAITFPRWTGPLLLLALAVGFSRVRLGVHYPSDVLGGQLIAMATAAGVWATL
;
A
#
# COMPACT_ATOMS: atom_id res chain seq x y z
N MET A 1 12.21 4.59 -4.03
CA MET A 1 12.30 3.26 -3.38
C MET A 1 12.26 2.09 -4.35
N ARG A 2 11.23 1.95 -5.22
CA ARG A 2 11.07 0.80 -6.14
C ARG A 2 12.32 0.42 -6.95
N ARG A 3 12.98 1.42 -7.56
CA ARG A 3 14.19 1.24 -8.37
C ARG A 3 15.45 0.90 -7.57
N ILE A 4 15.46 1.21 -6.26
CA ILE A 4 16.60 0.96 -5.37
C ILE A 4 16.53 -0.46 -4.82
N LEU A 5 15.34 -0.90 -4.38
CA LEU A 5 15.16 -2.22 -3.77
C LEU A 5 14.96 -3.33 -4.80
N GLY A 6 14.49 -3.03 -6.00
CA GLY A 6 14.51 -3.97 -7.12
C GLY A 6 13.69 -5.26 -6.95
N ARG A 7 12.89 -5.40 -5.89
CA ARG A 7 12.23 -6.66 -5.52
C ARG A 7 11.22 -7.09 -6.58
N GLY A 8 11.49 -8.24 -7.23
CA GLY A 8 10.59 -8.88 -8.19
C GLY A 8 9.30 -9.41 -7.55
N ARG A 9 8.23 -9.49 -8.35
CA ARG A 9 6.87 -9.82 -7.89
C ARG A 9 6.70 -11.30 -7.55
N PRO A 10 5.69 -11.69 -6.75
CA PRO A 10 5.42 -13.09 -6.44
C PRO A 10 5.34 -13.96 -7.70
N ALA A 11 4.72 -13.45 -8.76
CA ALA A 11 4.62 -14.11 -10.07
C ALA A 11 5.97 -14.43 -10.75
N THR A 12 7.06 -13.76 -10.38
CA THR A 12 8.41 -14.03 -10.92
C THR A 12 9.18 -15.07 -10.12
N SER A 13 8.77 -15.36 -8.88
CA SER A 13 9.49 -16.24 -7.96
C SER A 13 8.71 -17.49 -7.57
N CYS A 14 7.43 -17.56 -7.92
CA CYS A 14 6.50 -18.64 -7.57
C CYS A 14 5.60 -18.93 -8.78
N PRO A 15 5.16 -20.18 -9.03
CA PRO A 15 4.25 -20.51 -10.13
C PRO A 15 2.84 -19.91 -10.00
N LEU A 16 2.60 -19.08 -8.98
CA LEU A 16 1.38 -18.29 -8.83
C LEU A 16 1.18 -17.36 -10.02
N ARG A 17 0.16 -17.64 -10.82
CA ARG A 17 -0.28 -16.72 -11.86
C ARG A 17 -0.99 -15.52 -11.22
N PRO A 18 -0.53 -14.29 -11.47
CA PRO A 18 -1.21 -13.11 -10.95
C PRO A 18 -2.58 -12.99 -11.64
N ALA A 19 -3.60 -12.65 -10.85
CA ALA A 19 -4.97 -12.52 -11.35
C ALA A 19 -5.17 -11.27 -12.23
N VAL A 20 -4.25 -10.30 -12.13
CA VAL A 20 -4.28 -9.04 -12.88
C VAL A 20 -2.86 -8.71 -13.37
N ALA A 21 -2.75 -8.20 -14.59
CA ALA A 21 -1.50 -7.70 -15.14
C ALA A 21 -1.12 -6.37 -14.46
N GLU A 22 0.13 -6.24 -14.07
CA GLU A 22 0.65 -5.01 -13.48
C GLU A 22 1.69 -4.37 -14.40
N PRO A 23 1.64 -3.04 -14.59
CA PRO A 23 2.45 -2.35 -15.59
C PRO A 23 3.94 -2.24 -15.22
N ASP A 24 4.28 -2.47 -13.95
CA ASP A 24 5.67 -2.37 -13.45
C ASP A 24 6.14 -3.68 -12.81
N ARG A 25 7.43 -3.99 -12.96
CA ARG A 25 8.09 -5.19 -12.43
C ARG A 25 8.44 -5.12 -10.94
N PHE A 26 8.41 -3.94 -10.33
CA PHE A 26 8.80 -3.75 -8.93
C PHE A 26 7.63 -3.91 -7.96
N SER A 27 7.85 -4.72 -6.94
CA SER A 27 6.81 -5.12 -5.96
C SER A 27 6.81 -4.24 -4.72
N PHE A 28 8.00 -3.84 -4.26
CA PHE A 28 8.17 -3.12 -3.01
C PHE A 28 8.46 -1.63 -3.24
N PRO A 29 7.84 -0.72 -2.48
CA PRO A 29 6.64 -0.92 -1.65
C PRO A 29 5.37 -1.04 -2.52
N SER A 30 4.24 -1.51 -1.98
CA SER A 30 2.97 -1.55 -2.76
C SER A 30 2.41 -0.14 -2.97
N GLY A 31 2.20 0.26 -4.23
CA GLY A 31 1.75 1.62 -4.57
C GLY A 31 0.30 1.87 -4.21
N HIS A 32 -0.56 0.90 -4.53
CA HIS A 32 -1.97 0.93 -4.14
C HIS A 32 -2.14 1.02 -2.62
N ALA A 33 -1.36 0.24 -1.85
CA ALA A 33 -1.43 0.26 -0.38
C ALA A 33 -0.92 1.59 0.22
N THR A 34 0.17 2.15 -0.32
CA THR A 34 0.67 3.47 0.12
C THR A 34 -0.35 4.56 -0.20
N ALA A 35 -0.89 4.59 -1.42
CA ALA A 35 -1.82 5.63 -1.85
C ALA A 35 -3.15 5.58 -1.08
N SER A 36 -3.75 4.39 -0.92
CA SER A 36 -5.02 4.26 -0.19
C SER A 36 -4.88 4.65 1.28
N MET A 37 -3.77 4.29 1.92
CA MET A 37 -3.49 4.68 3.30
C MET A 37 -3.24 6.18 3.44
N ALA A 38 -2.47 6.79 2.52
CA ALA A 38 -2.23 8.22 2.53
C ALA A 38 -3.55 9.02 2.40
N VAL A 39 -4.43 8.62 1.48
CA VAL A 39 -5.76 9.25 1.32
C VAL A 39 -6.59 9.12 2.60
N ALA A 40 -6.65 7.93 3.21
CA ALA A 40 -7.39 7.71 4.44
C ALA A 40 -6.90 8.62 5.58
N LEU A 41 -5.58 8.74 5.76
CA LEU A 41 -4.98 9.57 6.79
C LEU A 41 -5.16 11.07 6.53
N SER A 42 -5.07 11.52 5.27
CA SER A 42 -5.34 12.93 4.93
C SER A 42 -6.80 13.31 5.22
N TYR A 43 -7.75 12.44 4.87
CA TYR A 43 -9.17 12.68 5.16
C TYR A 43 -9.50 12.64 6.65
N ALA A 44 -8.75 11.89 7.45
CA ALA A 44 -8.94 11.82 8.90
C ALA A 44 -8.79 13.20 9.58
N ILE A 45 -7.99 14.11 9.00
CA ILE A 45 -7.80 15.49 9.50
C ILE A 45 -9.09 16.29 9.34
N THR A 46 -9.66 16.31 8.15
CA THR A 46 -10.82 17.15 7.82
C THR A 46 -12.14 16.52 8.26
N PHE A 47 -12.21 15.19 8.29
CA PHE A 47 -13.46 14.44 8.53
C PHE A 47 -13.25 13.26 9.49
N PRO A 48 -13.02 13.52 10.79
CA PRO A 48 -12.64 12.49 11.77
C PRO A 48 -13.68 11.37 11.92
N ARG A 49 -14.97 11.63 11.66
CA ARG A 49 -16.02 10.59 11.69
C ARG A 49 -15.81 9.47 10.66
N TRP A 50 -15.09 9.74 9.58
CA TRP A 50 -14.85 8.78 8.50
C TRP A 50 -13.52 8.04 8.64
N THR A 51 -12.69 8.38 9.64
CA THR A 51 -11.38 7.77 9.83
C THR A 51 -11.44 6.24 9.91
N GLY A 52 -12.33 5.69 10.75
CA GLY A 52 -12.49 4.23 10.89
C GLY A 52 -12.84 3.55 9.56
N PRO A 53 -13.93 3.95 8.88
CA PRO A 53 -14.30 3.40 7.57
C PRO A 53 -13.22 3.53 6.50
N LEU A 54 -12.52 4.67 6.42
CA LEU A 54 -11.47 4.90 5.42
C LEU A 54 -10.21 4.07 5.69
N LEU A 55 -9.83 3.90 6.96
CA LEU A 55 -8.73 3.01 7.33
C LEU A 55 -9.06 1.55 7.01
N LEU A 56 -10.29 1.12 7.28
CA LEU A 56 -10.74 -0.23 6.91
C LEU A 56 -10.70 -0.43 5.39
N LEU A 57 -11.13 0.57 4.61
CA LEU A 57 -11.04 0.53 3.16
C LEU A 57 -9.59 0.47 2.67
N ALA A 58 -8.69 1.27 3.26
CA ALA A 58 -7.26 1.25 2.91
C ALA A 58 -6.62 -0.13 3.19
N LEU A 59 -6.96 -0.74 4.32
CA LEU A 59 -6.54 -2.10 4.67
C LEU A 59 -7.11 -3.14 3.69
N ALA A 60 -8.39 -3.02 3.32
CA ALA A 60 -9.03 -3.90 2.35
C ALA A 60 -8.39 -3.80 0.96
N VAL A 61 -8.03 -2.58 0.53
CA VAL A 61 -7.26 -2.36 -0.71
C VAL A 61 -5.91 -3.08 -0.61
N GLY A 62 -5.16 -2.89 0.48
CA GLY A 62 -3.90 -3.60 0.71
C GLY A 62 -4.05 -5.12 0.65
N PHE A 63 -5.07 -5.66 1.32
CA PHE A 63 -5.35 -7.10 1.33
C PHE A 63 -5.72 -7.65 -0.06
N SER A 64 -6.47 -6.89 -0.86
CA SER A 64 -6.79 -7.28 -2.24
C SER A 64 -5.53 -7.52 -3.07
N ARG A 65 -4.47 -6.73 -2.86
CA ARG A 65 -3.20 -6.83 -3.58
C ARG A 65 -2.43 -8.10 -3.26
N VAL A 66 -2.55 -8.61 -2.04
CA VAL A 66 -1.99 -9.91 -1.65
C VAL A 66 -2.81 -11.03 -2.30
N ARG A 67 -4.15 -10.97 -2.20
CA ARG A 67 -5.04 -12.00 -2.79
C ARG A 67 -4.92 -12.13 -4.30
N LEU A 68 -4.70 -11.02 -5.00
CA LEU A 68 -4.47 -11.02 -6.45
C LEU A 68 -3.10 -11.60 -6.85
N GLY A 69 -2.22 -11.92 -5.89
CA GLY A 69 -0.89 -12.50 -6.14
C GLY A 69 0.13 -11.50 -6.69
N VAL A 70 -0.16 -10.20 -6.64
CA VAL A 70 0.63 -9.15 -7.28
C VAL A 70 1.63 -8.47 -6.34
N HIS A 71 1.49 -8.69 -5.02
CA HIS A 71 2.39 -8.18 -3.98
C HIS A 71 2.54 -9.19 -2.83
N TYR A 72 3.70 -9.21 -2.19
CA TYR A 72 3.88 -9.93 -0.94
C TYR A 72 3.20 -9.19 0.23
N PRO A 73 2.76 -9.88 1.30
CA PRO A 73 2.23 -9.23 2.50
C PRO A 73 3.16 -8.14 3.06
N SER A 74 4.47 -8.39 3.04
CA SER A 74 5.49 -7.42 3.45
C SER A 74 5.50 -6.14 2.60
N ASP A 75 5.18 -6.24 1.30
CA ASP A 75 5.17 -5.08 0.40
C ASP A 75 3.99 -4.16 0.69
N VAL A 76 2.86 -4.76 1.09
CA VAL A 76 1.64 -4.07 1.51
C VAL A 76 1.83 -3.41 2.88
N LEU A 77 2.41 -4.12 3.84
CA LEU A 77 2.74 -3.56 5.15
C LEU A 77 3.75 -2.41 5.03
N GLY A 78 4.84 -2.61 4.27
CA GLY A 78 5.82 -1.56 4.02
C GLY A 78 5.22 -0.31 3.37
N GLY A 79 4.31 -0.51 2.41
CA GLY A 79 3.61 0.60 1.76
C GLY A 79 2.74 1.41 2.72
N GLN A 80 2.02 0.74 3.62
CA GLN A 80 1.18 1.41 4.63
C GLN A 80 2.01 2.13 5.70
N LEU A 81 3.11 1.52 6.16
CA LEU A 81 4.03 2.14 7.12
C LEU A 81 4.67 3.41 6.56
N ILE A 82 5.07 3.41 5.29
CA ILE A 82 5.58 4.62 4.62
C ILE A 82 4.52 5.73 4.63
N ALA A 83 3.27 5.40 4.32
CA ALA A 83 2.19 6.37 4.33
C ALA A 83 1.93 6.92 5.75
N MET A 84 1.89 6.05 6.77
CA MET A 84 1.72 6.46 8.17
C MET A 84 2.87 7.36 8.66
N ALA A 85 4.12 7.00 8.39
CA ALA A 85 5.28 7.80 8.77
C ALA A 85 5.28 9.18 8.08
N THR A 86 4.88 9.21 6.81
CA THR A 86 4.76 10.46 6.04
C THR A 86 3.64 11.33 6.60
N ALA A 87 2.46 10.76 6.86
CA ALA A 87 1.33 11.47 7.46
C ALA A 87 1.68 12.03 8.84
N ALA A 88 2.33 11.23 9.70
CA ALA A 88 2.79 11.68 11.01
C ALA A 88 3.78 12.85 10.91
N GLY A 89 4.72 12.80 9.96
CA GLY A 89 5.64 13.91 9.70
C GLY A 89 4.93 15.19 9.26
N VAL A 90 3.92 15.08 8.40
CA VAL A 90 3.07 16.22 8.00
C VAL A 90 2.29 16.75 9.20
N TRP A 91 1.68 15.88 10.00
CA TRP A 91 0.92 16.29 11.18
C TRP A 91 1.77 16.98 12.24
N ALA A 92 3.04 16.58 12.40
CA ALA A 92 3.96 17.23 13.31
C ALA A 92 4.33 18.67 12.90
N THR A 93 4.03 19.06 11.66
CA THR A 93 4.30 20.41 11.11
C THR A 93 3.07 21.30 11.00
N LEU A 94 1.88 20.79 11.33
CA LEU A 94 0.61 21.53 11.36
C LEU A 94 0.33 22.05 12.78
#